data_AF-A0A5H2PG27-F1
#
_entry.id   AF-A0A5H2PG27-F1
#
_cell.length_a   1.000
_cell.length_b   1.000
_cell.length_c   1.000
_cell.angle_alpha   90.00
_cell.angle_beta   90.00
_cell.angle_gamma   90.00
#
_symmetry.space_group_name_H-M   'P 1'
#
loop_
_entity.id
_entity.type
_entity.pdbx_description
1 polymer ?
#
loop_
_entity_poly.entity_id
_entity_poly.type
_entity_poly.pdbx_seq_one_letter_code
_entity_poly.pdbx_strand_id
1 'polypeptide(L)'
;PLCNIYSNTISGKSVINVYEKNWYHLGIYERYVETFRNYCLLKWAITIWASFYIRLIFLILTSYFIMHPHIFFNKMGNLYQGGNYEKIIGTIGYCITFSSRLGVLTKILLCDYTYVEKEMCCVQRLEEFSKLPHEKDCLEEERGEVTPKCDEMEMKGKFDNSGESTSPLPTGIVDPPAIDQSKEKYGVYLENVFVSYKKKVVLDKNSNKYCYTDEDPSLKNITIYALKNQKIGIVGKSGSGKSTIILSILGLIPTVSGKITVEGRDIGTLPRREKNDIITVLPQSSFVFHNWNVRTFIDPYRNFTDEEIVNAFDLIGIKLNMND
;
A
#
# COMPACT_ATOMS: atom_id res chain seq x y z
N PRO A 1 13.29 -11.27 -13.33
CA PRO A 1 13.24 -12.76 -13.37
C PRO A 1 14.58 -13.38 -13.76
N LEU A 2 15.21 -12.94 -14.88
CA LEU A 2 16.48 -13.50 -15.35
C LEU A 2 17.61 -13.37 -14.31
N CYS A 3 17.78 -12.17 -13.73
CA CYS A 3 18.79 -11.92 -12.69
C CYS A 3 18.54 -12.76 -11.42
N ASN A 4 17.28 -13.01 -11.06
CA ASN A 4 16.94 -13.84 -9.91
C ASN A 4 17.33 -15.30 -10.14
N ILE A 5 17.05 -15.83 -11.34
CA ILE A 5 17.47 -17.20 -11.70
C ILE A 5 18.98 -17.31 -11.63
N TYR A 6 19.69 -16.36 -12.21
CA TYR A 6 21.15 -16.32 -12.18
C TYR A 6 21.71 -16.27 -10.74
N SER A 7 21.20 -15.37 -9.90
CA SER A 7 21.60 -15.25 -8.50
C SER A 7 21.33 -16.53 -7.71
N ASN A 8 20.13 -17.12 -7.88
CA ASN A 8 19.74 -18.36 -7.23
C ASN A 8 20.61 -19.55 -7.67
N THR A 9 20.97 -19.63 -8.95
CA THR A 9 21.85 -20.68 -9.48
C THR A 9 23.27 -20.55 -8.92
N ILE A 10 23.79 -19.33 -8.77
CA ILE A 10 25.12 -19.10 -8.15
C ILE A 10 25.11 -19.52 -6.68
N SER A 11 24.09 -19.08 -5.93
CA SER A 11 23.94 -19.41 -4.52
C SER A 11 23.77 -20.93 -4.31
N GLY A 12 22.98 -21.58 -5.16
CA GLY A 12 22.70 -23.02 -5.12
C GLY A 12 23.68 -23.90 -5.89
N LYS A 13 24.82 -23.39 -6.39
CA LYS A 13 25.68 -24.13 -7.34
C LYS A 13 26.14 -25.50 -6.86
N SER A 14 26.46 -25.62 -5.57
CA SER A 14 26.95 -26.86 -4.97
C SER A 14 25.85 -27.93 -4.99
N VAL A 15 24.64 -27.54 -4.60
CA VAL A 15 23.47 -28.41 -4.59
C VAL A 15 23.13 -28.87 -6.01
N ILE A 16 23.11 -27.94 -6.97
CA ILE A 16 22.77 -28.25 -8.37
C ILE A 16 23.78 -29.24 -8.97
N ASN A 17 25.07 -29.07 -8.67
CA ASN A 17 26.13 -29.97 -9.10
C ASN A 17 26.02 -31.35 -8.46
N VAL A 18 25.73 -31.43 -7.15
CA VAL A 18 25.57 -32.70 -6.43
C VAL A 18 24.44 -33.55 -7.00
N TYR A 19 23.34 -32.92 -7.42
CA TYR A 19 22.22 -33.61 -8.05
C TYR A 19 22.37 -33.81 -9.57
N GLU A 20 23.49 -33.36 -10.15
CA GLU A 20 23.78 -33.42 -11.61
C GLU A 20 22.67 -32.80 -12.48
N LYS A 21 21.95 -31.79 -11.96
CA LYS A 21 20.82 -31.13 -12.66
C LYS A 21 21.19 -29.86 -13.43
N ASN A 22 22.46 -29.70 -13.79
CA ASN A 22 22.97 -28.52 -14.52
C ASN A 22 22.20 -28.26 -15.82
N TRP A 23 21.98 -29.30 -16.63
CA TRP A 23 21.25 -29.19 -17.89
C TRP A 23 19.80 -28.74 -17.73
N TYR A 24 19.15 -29.15 -16.64
CA TYR A 24 17.79 -28.72 -16.35
C TYR A 24 17.72 -27.22 -16.06
N HIS A 25 18.61 -26.71 -15.20
CA HIS A 25 18.68 -25.28 -14.91
C HIS A 25 19.11 -24.46 -16.14
N LEU A 26 20.01 -24.99 -16.97
CA LEU A 26 20.41 -24.36 -18.21
C LEU A 26 19.25 -24.26 -19.21
N GLY A 27 18.46 -25.32 -19.38
CA GLY A 27 17.28 -25.30 -20.24
C GLY A 27 16.19 -24.33 -19.77
N ILE A 28 15.99 -24.20 -18.45
CA ILE A 28 15.12 -23.16 -17.89
C ILE A 28 15.66 -21.77 -18.26
N TYR A 29 16.95 -21.54 -18.04
CA TYR A 29 17.57 -20.25 -18.33
C TYR A 29 17.43 -19.89 -19.80
N GLU A 30 17.73 -20.83 -20.71
CA GLU A 30 17.59 -20.66 -22.15
C GLU A 30 16.16 -20.25 -22.52
N ARG A 31 15.14 -20.95 -22.01
CA ARG A 31 13.73 -20.61 -22.26
C ARG A 31 13.39 -19.18 -21.83
N TYR A 32 13.90 -18.72 -20.67
CA TYR A 32 13.67 -17.34 -20.22
C TYR A 32 14.43 -16.32 -21.09
N VAL A 33 15.65 -16.63 -21.52
CA VAL A 33 16.42 -15.79 -22.44
C VAL A 33 15.71 -15.67 -23.78
N GLU A 34 15.20 -16.77 -24.33
CA GLU A 34 14.44 -16.77 -25.59
C GLU A 34 13.15 -15.95 -25.46
N THR A 35 12.41 -16.13 -24.37
CA THR A 35 11.21 -15.34 -24.09
C THR A 35 11.54 -13.85 -24.01
N PHE A 36 12.63 -13.49 -23.32
CA PHE A 36 13.10 -12.11 -23.22
C PHE A 36 13.53 -11.53 -24.58
N ARG A 37 14.28 -12.31 -25.36
CA ARG A 37 14.67 -11.95 -26.73
C ARG A 37 13.45 -11.69 -27.60
N ASN A 38 12.48 -12.61 -27.61
CA ASN A 38 11.26 -12.48 -28.40
C ASN A 38 10.45 -11.24 -27.98
N TYR A 39 10.36 -10.95 -26.68
CA TYR A 39 9.76 -9.73 -26.17
C TYR A 39 10.49 -8.47 -26.67
N CYS A 40 11.82 -8.42 -26.59
CA CYS A 40 12.60 -7.28 -27.06
C CYS A 40 12.46 -7.05 -28.56
N LEU A 41 12.49 -8.13 -29.36
CA LEU A 41 12.29 -8.07 -30.80
C LEU A 41 10.87 -7.60 -31.15
N LEU A 42 9.85 -8.14 -30.49
CA LEU A 42 8.46 -7.72 -30.69
C LEU A 42 8.26 -6.24 -30.34
N LYS A 43 8.80 -5.80 -29.20
CA LYS A 43 8.76 -4.39 -28.78
C LYS A 43 9.42 -3.49 -29.83
N TRP A 44 10.61 -3.87 -30.31
CA TRP A 44 11.33 -3.11 -31.34
C TRP A 44 10.55 -3.07 -32.65
N ALA A 45 10.00 -4.21 -33.10
CA ALA A 45 9.17 -4.29 -34.30
C ALA A 45 7.93 -3.39 -34.20
N ILE A 46 7.23 -3.40 -33.07
CA ILE A 46 6.06 -2.52 -32.83
C ILE A 46 6.46 -1.05 -32.90
N THR A 47 7.60 -0.66 -32.30
CA THR A 47 8.06 0.74 -32.36
C THR A 47 8.43 1.18 -33.77
N ILE A 48 9.02 0.31 -34.57
CA ILE A 48 9.32 0.58 -35.99
C ILE A 48 8.02 0.68 -36.78
N TRP A 49 7.10 -0.25 -36.57
CA TRP A 49 5.81 -0.29 -37.27
C TRP A 49 4.98 0.97 -37.00
N ALA A 50 4.88 1.39 -35.73
CA ALA A 50 4.24 2.65 -35.35
C ALA A 50 4.95 3.86 -36.00
N SER A 51 6.28 3.91 -35.95
CA SER A 51 7.06 4.98 -36.59
C SER A 51 6.88 5.04 -38.11
N PHE A 52 6.73 3.89 -38.76
CA PHE A 52 6.51 3.80 -40.20
C PHE A 52 5.11 4.29 -40.56
N TYR A 53 4.09 3.85 -39.82
CA TYR A 53 2.70 4.24 -40.04
C TYR A 53 2.47 5.75 -39.89
N ILE A 54 3.05 6.37 -38.85
CA ILE A 54 3.00 7.83 -38.67
C ILE A 54 3.64 8.54 -39.87
N ARG A 55 4.81 8.08 -40.33
CA ARG A 55 5.48 8.67 -41.50
C ARG A 55 4.66 8.52 -42.79
N LEU A 56 3.98 7.38 -42.98
CA LEU A 56 3.12 7.14 -44.14
C LEU A 56 1.96 8.16 -44.18
N ILE A 57 1.29 8.39 -43.05
CA ILE A 57 0.19 9.36 -42.94
C ILE A 57 0.66 10.77 -43.30
N PHE A 58 1.78 11.21 -42.73
CA PHE A 58 2.31 12.55 -43.02
C PHE A 58 2.89 12.67 -44.43
N LEU A 59 3.35 11.57 -45.04
CA LEU A 59 3.77 11.55 -46.44
C LEU A 59 2.58 11.83 -47.36
N ILE A 60 1.41 11.24 -47.11
CA ILE A 60 0.18 11.55 -47.86
C ILE A 60 -0.19 13.03 -47.71
N LEU A 61 -0.09 13.59 -46.50
CA LEU A 61 -0.35 15.00 -46.24
C LEU A 61 0.64 15.92 -46.99
N THR A 62 1.93 15.61 -46.97
CA THR A 62 2.94 16.40 -47.69
C THR A 62 2.74 16.33 -49.20
N SER A 63 2.39 15.16 -49.73
CA SER A 63 2.05 14.95 -51.14
C SER A 63 0.84 15.77 -51.55
N TYR A 64 -0.18 15.85 -50.70
CA TYR A 64 -1.34 16.72 -50.93
C TYR A 64 -0.94 18.20 -51.04
N PHE A 65 -0.10 18.72 -50.15
CA PHE A 65 0.37 20.11 -50.22
C PHE A 65 1.20 20.40 -51.48
N ILE A 66 1.99 19.43 -51.96
CA ILE A 66 2.77 19.54 -53.19
C ILE A 66 1.84 19.53 -54.43
N MET A 67 0.82 18.67 -54.45
CA MET A 67 -0.11 18.53 -55.57
C MET A 67 -1.18 19.63 -55.63
N HIS A 68 -1.52 20.25 -54.49
CA HIS A 68 -2.52 21.31 -54.38
C HIS A 68 -2.37 22.45 -55.40
N PRO A 69 -1.19 23.10 -55.57
CA PRO A 69 -1.03 24.16 -56.56
C PRO A 69 -1.25 23.70 -57.99
N HIS A 70 -0.94 22.44 -58.32
CA HIS A 70 -1.07 21.89 -59.67
C HIS A 70 -2.53 21.55 -60.02
N ILE A 71 -3.31 21.08 -59.05
CA ILE A 71 -4.74 20.75 -59.22
C ILE A 71 -5.59 22.02 -59.33
N PHE A 72 -5.32 23.01 -58.49
CA PHE A 72 -6.08 24.27 -58.48
C PHE A 72 -5.59 25.30 -59.49
N PHE A 73 -4.48 25.04 -60.21
CA PHE A 73 -3.89 25.95 -61.19
C PHE A 73 -4.91 26.50 -62.20
N ASN A 74 -5.78 25.63 -62.74
CA ASN A 74 -6.81 26.00 -63.72
C ASN A 74 -7.89 26.94 -63.16
N LYS A 75 -8.14 26.91 -61.84
CA LYS A 75 -9.16 27.74 -61.17
C LYS A 75 -8.55 29.01 -60.56
N MET A 76 -7.25 28.98 -60.28
CA MET A 76 -6.50 30.05 -59.62
C MET A 76 -5.77 30.98 -60.61
N GLY A 77 -5.74 30.68 -61.91
CA GLY A 77 -5.03 31.49 -62.93
C GLY A 77 -5.34 32.99 -62.89
N ASN A 78 -6.55 33.39 -62.49
CA ASN A 78 -6.94 34.80 -62.31
C ASN A 78 -6.38 35.47 -61.02
N LEU A 79 -5.99 34.69 -60.01
CA LEU A 79 -5.35 35.17 -58.76
C LEU A 79 -3.82 35.26 -58.87
N TYR A 80 -3.23 34.63 -59.90
CA TYR A 80 -1.79 34.61 -60.17
C TYR A 80 -1.28 35.84 -60.95
N GLN A 81 -2.15 36.80 -61.29
CA GLN A 81 -1.76 38.09 -61.88
C GLN A 81 -1.54 39.16 -60.79
N GLY A 82 -0.32 39.71 -60.72
CA GLY A 82 0.09 40.76 -59.78
C GLY A 82 0.92 40.24 -58.59
N GLY A 83 1.62 41.14 -57.89
CA GLY A 83 2.65 40.87 -56.85
C GLY A 83 2.26 40.00 -55.63
N ASN A 84 1.14 39.29 -55.67
CA ASN A 84 0.71 38.28 -54.71
C ASN A 84 1.36 36.89 -54.96
N TYR A 85 2.04 36.67 -56.09
CA TYR A 85 2.70 35.40 -56.43
C TYR A 85 3.74 34.96 -55.39
N GLU A 86 4.63 35.88 -54.99
CA GLU A 86 5.70 35.60 -54.04
C GLU A 86 5.15 35.19 -52.65
N LYS A 87 4.07 35.83 -52.20
CA LYS A 87 3.41 35.52 -50.92
C LYS A 87 2.76 34.12 -50.94
N ILE A 88 2.15 33.74 -52.06
CA ILE A 88 1.51 32.42 -52.21
C ILE A 88 2.56 31.31 -52.19
N ILE A 89 3.67 31.47 -52.90
CA ILE A 89 4.77 30.49 -52.92
C ILE A 89 5.43 30.36 -51.55
N GLY A 90 5.67 31.50 -50.88
CA GLY A 90 6.19 31.50 -49.51
C GLY A 90 5.26 30.74 -48.54
N THR A 91 3.95 30.91 -48.68
CA THR A 91 2.96 30.20 -47.86
C THR A 91 2.94 28.69 -48.15
N ILE A 92 3.03 28.29 -49.42
CA ILE A 92 3.09 26.87 -49.80
C ILE A 92 4.39 26.22 -49.28
N GLY A 93 5.53 26.90 -49.43
CA GLY A 93 6.82 26.43 -48.89
C GLY A 93 6.80 26.28 -47.36
N TYR A 94 6.14 27.20 -46.66
CA TYR A 94 5.90 27.11 -45.22
C TYR A 94 5.04 25.88 -44.87
N CYS A 95 3.94 25.64 -45.60
CA CYS A 95 3.10 24.45 -45.39
C CYS A 95 3.83 23.13 -45.64
N ILE A 96 4.68 23.06 -46.66
CA ILE A 96 5.48 21.86 -46.98
C ILE A 96 6.53 21.59 -45.88
N THR A 97 7.27 22.61 -45.47
CA THR A 97 8.29 22.46 -44.41
C THR A 97 7.67 22.11 -43.06
N PHE A 98 6.52 22.70 -42.72
CA PHE A 98 5.77 22.37 -41.51
C PHE A 98 5.23 20.93 -41.54
N SER A 99 4.58 20.52 -42.63
CA SER A 99 4.01 19.17 -42.76
C SER A 99 5.08 18.07 -42.71
N SER A 100 6.29 18.32 -43.26
CA SER A 100 7.42 17.39 -43.16
C SER A 100 7.92 17.21 -41.72
N ARG A 101 7.96 18.29 -40.93
CA ARG A 101 8.39 18.23 -39.52
C ARG A 101 7.32 17.64 -38.60
N LEU A 102 6.05 17.79 -38.94
CA LEU A 102 4.92 17.35 -38.13
C LEU A 102 4.99 15.84 -37.81
N GLY A 103 5.40 15.01 -38.75
CA GLY A 103 5.52 13.56 -38.52
C GLY A 103 6.59 13.15 -37.50
N VAL A 104 7.68 13.90 -37.38
CA VAL A 104 8.70 13.64 -36.34
C VAL A 104 8.18 14.06 -34.98
N LEU A 105 7.50 15.20 -34.89
CA LEU A 105 6.92 15.71 -33.65
C LEU A 105 5.82 14.77 -33.12
N THR A 106 4.90 14.33 -33.98
CA THR A 106 3.84 13.38 -33.60
C THR A 106 4.41 12.05 -33.10
N LYS A 107 5.51 11.56 -33.69
CA LYS A 107 6.18 10.35 -33.21
C LYS A 107 6.72 10.54 -31.78
N ILE A 108 7.44 11.63 -31.53
CA ILE A 108 8.02 11.93 -30.21
C ILE A 108 6.90 12.02 -29.17
N LEU A 109 5.85 12.79 -29.47
CA LEU A 109 4.68 12.93 -28.58
C LEU A 109 4.01 11.60 -28.27
N LEU A 110 3.86 10.70 -29.25
CA LEU A 110 3.25 9.39 -29.01
C LEU A 110 4.13 8.52 -28.10
N CYS A 111 5.45 8.52 -28.32
CA CYS A 111 6.39 7.80 -27.45
C CYS A 111 6.37 8.35 -26.02
N ASP A 112 6.43 9.68 -25.87
CA ASP A 112 6.39 10.32 -24.56
C ASP A 112 5.06 10.08 -23.84
N TYR A 113 3.94 10.10 -24.57
CA TYR A 113 2.62 9.75 -24.03
C TYR A 113 2.59 8.33 -23.44
N THR A 114 3.04 7.34 -24.20
CA THR A 114 3.09 5.94 -23.70
C THR A 114 4.04 5.76 -22.53
N TYR A 115 5.12 6.54 -22.49
CA TYR A 115 6.06 6.54 -21.37
C TYR A 115 5.40 7.14 -20.11
N VAL A 116 4.75 8.29 -20.23
CA VAL A 116 4.04 8.96 -19.14
C VAL A 116 2.90 8.09 -18.62
N GLU A 117 2.11 7.46 -19.49
CA GLU A 117 1.03 6.54 -19.09
C GLU A 117 1.56 5.42 -18.19
N LYS A 118 2.70 4.82 -18.56
CA LYS A 118 3.33 3.77 -17.78
C LYS A 118 3.78 4.25 -16.40
N GLU A 119 4.40 5.43 -16.31
CA GLU A 119 4.82 6.01 -15.02
C GLU A 119 3.59 6.40 -14.17
N MET A 120 2.51 6.87 -14.80
CA MET A 120 1.26 7.21 -14.12
C MET A 120 0.61 5.98 -13.46
N CYS A 121 0.70 4.79 -14.07
CA CYS A 121 0.26 3.55 -13.43
C CYS A 121 1.00 3.26 -12.12
N CYS A 122 2.28 3.65 -12.00
CA CYS A 122 3.03 3.51 -10.75
C CYS A 122 2.54 4.49 -9.69
N VAL A 123 2.28 5.75 -10.09
CA VAL A 123 1.71 6.78 -9.20
C VAL A 123 0.32 6.38 -8.71
N GLN A 124 -0.54 5.86 -9.58
CA GLN A 124 -1.87 5.38 -9.21
C GLN A 124 -1.80 4.30 -8.11
N ARG A 125 -0.89 3.33 -8.22
CA ARG A 125 -0.72 2.32 -7.17
C ARG A 125 -0.25 2.94 -5.86
N LEU A 126 0.64 3.92 -5.91
CA LEU A 126 1.10 4.62 -4.72
C LEU A 126 -0.04 5.40 -4.05
N GLU A 127 -0.90 6.04 -4.87
CA GLU A 127 -2.10 6.71 -4.40
C GLU A 127 -3.07 5.71 -3.75
N GLU A 128 -3.29 4.55 -4.36
CA GLU A 128 -4.09 3.46 -3.78
C GLU A 128 -3.54 2.99 -2.43
N PHE A 129 -2.21 2.92 -2.26
CA PHE A 129 -1.58 2.62 -0.98
C PHE A 129 -1.76 3.74 0.06
N SER A 130 -1.73 5.02 -0.36
CA SER A 130 -1.98 6.15 0.54
C SER A 130 -3.42 6.25 1.02
N LYS A 131 -4.38 5.70 0.25
CA LYS A 131 -5.80 5.65 0.58
C LYS A 131 -6.17 4.51 1.52
N LEU A 132 -5.23 3.63 1.89
CA LEU A 132 -5.50 2.59 2.88
C LEU A 132 -5.80 3.26 4.23
N PRO A 133 -6.92 2.91 4.90
CA PRO A 133 -7.34 3.57 6.13
C PRO A 133 -6.25 3.44 7.18
N HIS A 134 -5.96 4.54 7.88
CA HIS A 134 -5.03 4.52 8.98
C HIS A 134 -5.72 3.93 10.22
N GLU A 135 -4.92 3.33 11.12
CA GLU A 135 -5.36 2.73 12.38
C GLU A 135 -6.33 3.63 13.20
N LYS A 136 -6.20 4.96 13.06
CA LYS A 136 -7.07 5.94 13.72
C LYS A 136 -8.48 6.03 13.12
N ASP A 137 -8.61 5.89 11.81
CA ASP A 137 -9.90 6.00 11.09
C ASP A 137 -10.78 4.78 11.39
N CYS A 138 -10.18 3.60 11.57
CA CYS A 138 -10.91 2.38 11.94
C CYS A 138 -11.55 2.47 13.33
N LEU A 139 -10.96 3.21 14.27
CA LEU A 139 -11.51 3.43 15.62
C LEU A 139 -12.63 4.50 15.64
N GLU A 140 -12.78 5.28 14.58
CA GLU A 140 -13.85 6.26 14.40
C GLU A 140 -15.01 5.67 13.58
N GLU A 141 -14.72 4.85 12.56
CA GLU A 141 -15.74 4.07 11.83
C GLU A 141 -16.49 3.09 12.75
N GLU A 142 -15.79 2.41 13.67
CA GLU A 142 -16.42 1.55 14.69
C GLU A 142 -17.26 2.34 15.72
N ARG A 143 -17.09 3.66 15.83
CA ARG A 143 -17.98 4.55 16.61
C ARG A 143 -19.16 5.09 15.80
N GLY A 144 -19.08 5.05 14.47
CA GLY A 144 -20.06 5.62 13.54
C GLY A 144 -21.02 4.60 12.88
N GLU A 145 -20.65 3.32 12.80
CA GLU A 145 -21.53 2.28 12.22
C GLU A 145 -22.50 1.71 13.27
N VAL A 146 -23.61 2.43 13.47
CA VAL A 146 -24.89 1.78 13.74
C VAL A 146 -25.27 1.02 12.47
N THR A 147 -25.10 -0.31 12.52
CA THR A 147 -25.74 -1.36 11.69
C THR A 147 -26.14 -0.96 10.26
N PRO A 148 -25.53 -1.54 9.20
CA PRO A 148 -26.22 -1.58 7.91
C PRO A 148 -27.45 -2.47 8.08
N LYS A 149 -28.64 -1.84 8.00
CA LYS A 149 -29.92 -2.52 7.89
C LYS A 149 -29.85 -3.53 6.72
N CYS A 150 -29.80 -4.81 7.03
CA CYS A 150 -30.35 -5.81 6.12
C CYS A 150 -31.86 -5.61 6.14
N ASP A 151 -32.43 -5.28 4.99
CA ASP A 151 -33.86 -5.11 4.78
C ASP A 151 -34.60 -6.39 5.20
N GLU A 152 -35.22 -6.38 6.39
CA GLU A 152 -36.29 -7.29 6.75
C GLU A 152 -37.63 -6.70 6.32
N MET A 153 -38.36 -7.52 5.57
CA MET A 153 -39.70 -7.27 5.05
C MET A 153 -40.69 -6.75 6.11
N GLU A 154 -41.55 -5.85 5.64
CA GLU A 154 -42.65 -5.18 6.33
C GLU A 154 -43.43 -6.01 7.35
N MET A 155 -43.72 -5.41 8.50
CA MET A 155 -45.04 -5.50 9.14
C MET A 155 -45.34 -4.21 9.94
N LYS A 156 -46.48 -3.62 9.59
CA LYS A 156 -47.04 -2.35 10.10
C LYS A 156 -47.33 -2.37 11.60
N GLY A 157 -47.07 -1.25 12.27
CA GLY A 157 -47.62 -0.93 13.59
C GLY A 157 -47.41 0.55 13.94
N LYS A 158 -48.46 1.35 13.79
CA LYS A 158 -48.56 2.77 14.17
C LYS A 158 -48.11 3.02 15.62
N PHE A 159 -47.43 4.14 15.88
CA PHE A 159 -47.83 5.09 16.93
C PHE A 159 -47.10 6.43 16.75
N ASP A 160 -47.89 7.48 16.55
CA ASP A 160 -47.48 8.89 16.54
C ASP A 160 -47.20 9.37 17.98
N ASN A 161 -46.15 10.18 18.19
CA ASN A 161 -46.32 11.60 18.53
C ASN A 161 -45.00 12.31 18.89
N SER A 162 -44.78 13.40 18.14
CA SER A 162 -44.26 14.72 18.49
C SER A 162 -43.56 14.95 19.84
N GLY A 163 -42.37 15.55 19.76
CA GLY A 163 -41.72 16.30 20.83
C GLY A 163 -40.44 16.97 20.32
N GLU A 164 -40.58 18.15 19.71
CA GLU A 164 -39.47 19.07 19.47
C GLU A 164 -38.90 19.59 20.80
N SER A 165 -37.58 19.56 20.95
CA SER A 165 -36.86 20.57 21.72
C SER A 165 -35.45 20.78 21.16
N THR A 166 -35.08 22.05 21.13
CA THR A 166 -34.02 22.66 20.32
C THR A 166 -32.72 22.86 21.11
N SER A 167 -31.61 22.37 20.53
CA SER A 167 -30.19 22.85 20.66
C SER A 167 -29.48 22.73 22.03
N PRO A 168 -28.14 22.87 22.15
CA PRO A 168 -27.10 23.20 21.15
C PRO A 168 -25.84 22.27 21.17
N LEU A 169 -24.88 22.55 20.28
CA LEU A 169 -23.55 21.92 20.17
C LEU A 169 -22.80 21.84 21.52
N PRO A 170 -22.02 20.77 21.79
CA PRO A 170 -20.97 20.81 22.80
C PRO A 170 -19.63 21.21 22.17
N THR A 171 -19.15 22.37 22.58
CA THR A 171 -17.71 22.69 22.64
C THR A 171 -17.19 22.16 23.98
N GLY A 172 -16.03 21.50 23.98
CA GLY A 172 -15.25 21.28 25.20
C GLY A 172 -14.72 19.86 25.42
N ILE A 173 -13.39 19.79 25.54
CA ILE A 173 -12.62 18.97 26.49
C ILE A 173 -12.86 17.45 26.41
N VAL A 174 -11.89 16.74 25.81
CA VAL A 174 -11.78 15.28 25.91
C VAL A 174 -11.52 14.94 27.38
N ASP A 175 -12.53 14.42 28.07
CA ASP A 175 -12.39 13.87 29.41
C ASP A 175 -11.30 12.77 29.43
N PRO A 176 -10.47 12.70 30.48
CA PRO A 176 -9.48 11.63 30.61
C PRO A 176 -10.19 10.25 30.62
N PRO A 177 -9.56 9.19 30.09
CA PRO A 177 -10.18 7.88 29.99
C PRO A 177 -10.65 7.43 31.37
N ALA A 178 -11.95 7.14 31.49
CA ALA A 178 -12.57 6.72 32.74
C ALA A 178 -11.84 5.50 33.32
N ILE A 179 -11.12 5.73 34.42
CA ILE A 179 -10.41 4.67 35.16
C ILE A 179 -11.46 3.89 35.94
N ASP A 180 -11.58 2.60 35.66
CA ASP A 180 -12.45 1.72 36.44
C ASP A 180 -11.76 1.37 37.76
N GLN A 181 -12.07 2.14 38.80
CA GLN A 181 -11.49 1.99 40.15
C GLN A 181 -11.68 0.57 40.73
N SER A 182 -12.70 -0.17 40.28
CA SER A 182 -12.91 -1.56 40.71
C SER A 182 -11.87 -2.54 40.16
N LYS A 183 -11.21 -2.18 39.06
CA LYS A 183 -10.27 -3.04 38.31
C LYS A 183 -8.80 -2.64 38.48
N GLU A 184 -8.49 -1.59 39.26
CA GLU A 184 -7.10 -1.18 39.55
C GLU A 184 -6.26 -2.26 40.28
N LYS A 185 -6.93 -3.21 40.95
CA LYS A 185 -6.28 -4.35 41.61
C LYS A 185 -5.62 -5.30 40.61
N TYR A 186 -6.16 -5.38 39.41
CA TYR A 186 -5.67 -6.26 38.35
C TYR A 186 -4.61 -5.53 37.53
N GLY A 187 -3.51 -6.22 37.24
CA GLY A 187 -2.56 -5.78 36.21
C GLY A 187 -3.18 -5.92 34.83
N VAL A 188 -3.85 -7.06 34.57
CA VAL A 188 -4.55 -7.34 33.30
C VAL A 188 -5.86 -8.05 33.60
N TYR A 189 -6.95 -7.66 32.95
CA TYR A 189 -8.27 -8.27 33.08
C TYR A 189 -8.95 -8.33 31.71
N LEU A 190 -9.26 -9.54 31.24
CA LEU A 190 -10.00 -9.85 30.02
C LEU A 190 -11.40 -10.30 30.42
N GLU A 191 -12.42 -9.68 29.84
CA GLU A 191 -13.82 -9.96 30.13
C GLU A 191 -14.56 -10.39 28.85
N ASN A 192 -14.90 -11.68 28.76
CA ASN A 192 -15.65 -12.29 27.66
C ASN A 192 -15.11 -11.90 26.28
N VAL A 193 -13.79 -11.96 26.11
CA VAL A 193 -13.12 -11.43 24.92
C VAL A 193 -13.35 -12.35 23.70
N PHE A 194 -13.79 -11.74 22.60
CA PHE A 194 -13.91 -12.35 21.28
C PHE A 194 -13.00 -11.63 20.30
N VAL A 195 -12.17 -12.40 19.59
CA VAL A 195 -11.21 -11.85 18.61
C VAL A 195 -11.33 -12.63 17.32
N SER A 196 -11.54 -11.91 16.24
CA SER A 196 -11.50 -12.43 14.88
C SER A 196 -10.51 -11.63 14.04
N TYR A 197 -9.89 -12.30 13.07
CA TYR A 197 -9.06 -11.63 12.08
C TYR A 197 -9.95 -11.22 10.92
N LYS A 198 -9.85 -9.94 10.53
CA LYS A 198 -10.57 -9.39 9.38
C LYS A 198 -9.93 -9.90 8.08
N LYS A 199 -10.72 -10.56 7.23
CA LYS A 199 -10.30 -11.00 5.89
C LYS A 199 -10.78 -10.02 4.83
N LYS A 200 -9.90 -9.63 3.93
CA LYS A 200 -10.26 -8.85 2.74
C LYS A 200 -11.01 -9.73 1.74
N VAL A 201 -12.29 -9.43 1.52
CA VAL A 201 -13.16 -10.07 0.53
C VAL A 201 -13.42 -9.09 -0.61
N VAL A 202 -13.28 -9.55 -1.85
CA VAL A 202 -13.57 -8.76 -3.05
C VAL A 202 -15.07 -8.83 -3.33
N LEU A 203 -15.77 -7.71 -3.24
CA LEU A 203 -17.20 -7.61 -3.55
C LEU A 203 -17.42 -7.51 -5.06
N ASP A 204 -16.60 -6.71 -5.74
CA ASP A 204 -16.65 -6.58 -7.20
C ASP A 204 -15.26 -6.34 -7.77
N LYS A 205 -14.86 -7.19 -8.73
CA LYS A 205 -13.55 -7.15 -9.39
C LYS A 205 -13.44 -6.00 -10.38
N ASN A 206 -14.56 -5.53 -10.93
CA ASN A 206 -14.55 -4.49 -11.97
C ASN A 206 -14.49 -3.08 -11.38
N SER A 207 -15.08 -2.88 -10.20
CA SER A 207 -15.06 -1.60 -9.48
C SER A 207 -14.03 -1.53 -8.35
N ASN A 208 -13.18 -2.56 -8.19
CA ASN A 208 -12.19 -2.68 -7.09
C ASN A 208 -12.81 -2.42 -5.70
N LYS A 209 -14.04 -2.88 -5.48
CA LYS A 209 -14.70 -2.76 -4.16
C LYS A 209 -14.34 -3.96 -3.30
N TYR A 210 -13.84 -3.68 -2.10
CA TYR A 210 -13.46 -4.69 -1.11
C TYR A 210 -14.20 -4.43 0.20
N CYS A 211 -14.55 -5.49 0.91
CA CYS A 211 -15.06 -5.42 2.27
C CYS A 211 -14.19 -6.30 3.18
N TYR A 212 -14.04 -5.91 4.42
CA TYR A 212 -13.37 -6.72 5.43
C TYR A 212 -14.44 -7.48 6.22
N THR A 213 -14.43 -8.80 6.11
CA THR A 213 -15.36 -9.66 6.86
C THR A 213 -14.60 -10.36 7.98
N ASP A 214 -15.21 -10.47 9.15
CA ASP A 214 -14.66 -11.26 10.24
C ASP A 214 -14.66 -12.75 9.85
N GLU A 215 -13.54 -13.43 10.07
CA GLU A 215 -13.49 -14.90 10.00
C GLU A 215 -14.10 -15.53 11.27
N ASP A 216 -14.05 -16.86 11.35
CA ASP A 216 -14.39 -17.56 12.59
C ASP A 216 -13.53 -17.02 13.76
N PRO A 217 -14.15 -16.75 14.93
CA PRO A 217 -13.41 -16.12 16.02
C PRO A 217 -12.29 -17.06 16.49
N SER A 218 -11.07 -16.53 16.45
CA SER A 218 -9.85 -17.21 16.92
C SER A 218 -9.81 -17.32 18.44
N LEU A 219 -10.40 -16.36 19.14
CA LEU A 219 -10.62 -16.40 20.59
C LEU A 219 -12.12 -16.26 20.85
N LYS A 220 -12.67 -17.14 21.70
CA LYS A 220 -14.09 -17.19 22.03
C LYS A 220 -14.24 -17.17 23.55
N ASN A 221 -14.94 -16.15 24.05
CA ASN A 221 -15.32 -16.03 25.45
C ASN A 221 -14.16 -16.20 26.45
N ILE A 222 -13.05 -15.50 26.22
CA ILE A 222 -11.88 -15.57 27.10
C ILE A 222 -12.07 -14.60 28.27
N THR A 223 -12.16 -15.16 29.48
CA THR A 223 -12.22 -14.40 30.74
C THR A 223 -11.09 -14.84 31.65
N ILE A 224 -10.06 -13.99 31.75
CA ILE A 224 -8.86 -14.26 32.55
C ILE A 224 -8.41 -12.97 33.25
N TYR A 225 -7.79 -13.11 34.41
CA TYR A 225 -7.26 -11.97 35.16
C TYR A 225 -5.89 -12.26 35.74
N ALA A 226 -5.09 -11.21 35.86
CA ALA A 226 -3.80 -11.18 36.50
C ALA A 226 -3.79 -10.09 37.55
N LEU A 227 -3.42 -10.42 38.78
CA LEU A 227 -3.18 -9.42 39.82
C LEU A 227 -1.87 -8.66 39.53
N LYS A 228 -1.75 -7.44 40.07
CA LYS A 228 -0.48 -6.70 40.03
C LYS A 228 0.65 -7.56 40.62
N ASN A 229 1.82 -7.53 39.99
CA ASN A 229 3.01 -8.33 40.34
C ASN A 229 2.84 -9.87 40.22
N GLN A 230 1.74 -10.37 39.64
CA GLN A 230 1.56 -11.79 39.39
C GLN A 230 2.20 -12.19 38.06
N LYS A 231 2.94 -13.31 38.05
CA LYS A 231 3.47 -13.92 36.83
C LYS A 231 2.50 -15.01 36.36
N ILE A 232 2.02 -14.92 35.12
CA ILE A 232 1.11 -15.90 34.52
C ILE A 232 1.79 -16.51 33.28
N GLY A 233 1.79 -17.84 33.23
CA GLY A 233 2.21 -18.59 32.04
C GLY A 233 1.00 -19.08 31.26
N ILE A 234 0.93 -18.75 29.98
CA ILE A 234 -0.10 -19.26 29.06
C ILE A 234 0.48 -20.44 28.27
N VAL A 235 -0.08 -21.63 28.42
CA VAL A 235 0.37 -22.85 27.77
C VAL A 235 -0.73 -23.45 26.89
N GLY A 236 -0.34 -24.14 25.82
CA GLY A 236 -1.28 -24.78 24.89
C GLY A 236 -0.61 -25.23 23.59
N LYS A 237 -1.30 -26.05 22.80
CA LYS A 237 -0.81 -26.55 21.49
C LYS A 237 -0.51 -25.41 20.51
N SER A 238 0.33 -25.65 19.51
CA SER A 238 0.51 -24.67 18.42
C SER A 238 -0.85 -24.39 17.74
N GLY A 239 -1.12 -23.13 17.42
CA GLY A 239 -2.42 -22.69 16.87
C GLY A 239 -3.54 -22.47 17.90
N SER A 240 -3.30 -22.66 19.20
CA SER A 240 -4.34 -22.48 20.23
C SER A 240 -4.71 -21.01 20.56
N GLY A 241 -4.25 -20.03 19.79
CA GLY A 241 -4.56 -18.62 20.02
C GLY A 241 -3.69 -17.87 21.04
N LYS A 242 -2.60 -18.45 21.57
CA LYS A 242 -1.72 -17.79 22.56
C LYS A 242 -1.15 -16.45 22.06
N SER A 243 -0.60 -16.46 20.84
CA SER A 243 -0.06 -15.24 20.23
C SER A 243 -1.18 -14.23 19.96
N THR A 244 -2.37 -14.69 19.56
CA THR A 244 -3.55 -13.83 19.39
C THR A 244 -3.92 -13.13 20.70
N ILE A 245 -3.90 -13.82 21.85
CA ILE A 245 -4.16 -13.22 23.16
C ILE A 245 -3.16 -12.09 23.44
N ILE A 246 -1.86 -12.35 23.22
CA ILE A 246 -0.80 -11.35 23.44
C ILE A 246 -1.02 -10.14 22.52
N LEU A 247 -1.32 -10.37 21.24
CA LEU A 247 -1.58 -9.30 20.26
C LEU A 247 -2.82 -8.46 20.61
N SER A 248 -3.87 -9.08 21.15
CA SER A 248 -5.06 -8.38 21.63
C SER A 248 -4.78 -7.56 22.89
N ILE A 249 -3.95 -8.06 23.83
CA ILE A 249 -3.48 -7.27 24.98
C ILE A 249 -2.65 -6.07 24.52
N LEU A 250 -1.88 -6.19 23.42
CA LEU A 250 -1.15 -5.06 22.85
C LEU A 250 -2.05 -4.06 22.12
N GLY A 251 -3.33 -4.38 21.94
CA GLY A 251 -4.25 -3.59 21.13
C GLY A 251 -3.92 -3.59 19.64
N LEU A 252 -3.13 -4.55 19.16
CA LEU A 252 -2.79 -4.70 17.73
C LEU A 252 -3.88 -5.39 16.92
N ILE A 253 -4.73 -6.17 17.59
CA ILE A 253 -5.92 -6.79 17.00
C ILE A 253 -7.13 -6.29 17.79
N PRO A 254 -8.11 -5.65 17.13
CA PRO A 254 -9.31 -5.20 17.81
C PRO A 254 -10.14 -6.38 18.31
N THR A 255 -10.83 -6.19 19.43
CA THR A 255 -11.78 -7.16 19.97
C THR A 255 -13.15 -6.93 19.34
N VAL A 256 -13.78 -7.97 18.80
CA VAL A 256 -15.14 -7.91 18.25
C VAL A 256 -16.17 -7.73 19.37
N SER A 257 -15.91 -8.35 20.51
CA SER A 257 -16.75 -8.25 21.71
C SER A 257 -15.92 -8.49 22.97
N GLY A 258 -16.45 -8.06 24.11
CA GLY A 258 -15.75 -8.08 25.40
C GLY A 258 -14.86 -6.86 25.60
N LYS A 259 -14.11 -6.86 26.71
CA LYS A 259 -13.26 -5.74 27.10
C LYS A 259 -11.92 -6.24 27.64
N ILE A 260 -10.84 -5.56 27.27
CA ILE A 260 -9.50 -5.81 27.82
C ILE A 260 -9.06 -4.57 28.59
N THR A 261 -8.79 -4.75 29.88
CA THR A 261 -8.37 -3.68 30.78
C THR A 261 -6.99 -3.98 31.36
N VAL A 262 -6.11 -2.98 31.36
CA VAL A 262 -4.76 -3.02 31.94
C VAL A 262 -4.67 -1.92 32.97
N GLU A 263 -4.36 -2.28 34.21
CA GLU A 263 -4.34 -1.36 35.37
C GLU A 263 -5.60 -0.48 35.50
N GLY A 264 -6.78 -1.05 35.22
CA GLY A 264 -8.06 -0.34 35.26
C GLY A 264 -8.37 0.55 34.04
N ARG A 265 -7.47 0.64 33.06
CA ARG A 265 -7.66 1.39 31.81
C ARG A 265 -8.03 0.45 30.66
N ASP A 266 -8.98 0.85 29.84
CA ASP A 266 -9.39 0.06 28.67
C ASP A 266 -8.40 0.23 27.52
N ILE A 267 -7.89 -0.88 26.98
CA ILE A 267 -6.94 -0.85 25.86
C ILE A 267 -7.63 -0.39 24.58
N GLY A 268 -8.94 -0.64 24.42
CA GLY A 268 -9.66 -0.20 23.23
C GLY A 268 -9.67 1.32 23.06
N THR A 269 -9.72 2.06 24.17
CA THR A 269 -9.86 3.53 24.18
C THR A 269 -8.54 4.27 24.41
N LEU A 270 -7.53 3.60 24.96
CA LEU A 270 -6.26 4.24 25.30
C LEU A 270 -5.47 4.68 24.05
N PRO A 271 -4.87 5.88 24.03
CA PRO A 271 -4.01 6.28 22.93
C PRO A 271 -2.73 5.42 22.88
N ARG A 272 -2.22 5.20 21.67
CA ARG A 272 -1.06 4.32 21.42
C ARG A 272 0.19 4.69 22.20
N ARG A 273 0.44 5.98 22.43
CA ARG A 273 1.61 6.43 23.22
C ARG A 273 1.53 5.91 24.66
N GLU A 274 0.38 6.09 25.31
CA GLU A 274 0.17 5.58 26.67
C GLU A 274 0.20 4.05 26.74
N LYS A 275 -0.27 3.34 25.70
CA LYS A 275 -0.13 1.87 25.62
C LYS A 275 1.34 1.43 25.67
N ASN A 276 2.20 2.12 24.92
CA ASN A 276 3.63 1.81 24.85
C ASN A 276 4.36 2.07 26.17
N ASP A 277 3.86 3.01 27.00
CA ASP A 277 4.43 3.32 28.30
C ASP A 277 4.07 2.27 29.36
N ILE A 278 2.93 1.59 29.21
CA ILE A 278 2.41 0.60 30.17
C ILE A 278 2.81 -0.83 29.79
N ILE A 279 2.85 -1.15 28.49
CA ILE A 279 3.02 -2.52 28.00
C ILE A 279 4.33 -2.64 27.21
N THR A 280 5.22 -3.51 27.67
CA THR A 280 6.47 -3.88 26.97
C THR A 280 6.41 -5.33 26.49
N VAL A 281 7.00 -5.60 25.32
CA VAL A 281 7.03 -6.93 24.69
C VAL A 281 8.46 -7.34 24.39
N LEU A 282 8.77 -8.60 24.71
CA LEU A 282 9.96 -9.27 24.20
C LEU A 282 9.57 -10.13 23.00
N PRO A 283 10.02 -9.80 21.76
CA PRO A 283 9.66 -10.57 20.58
C PRO A 283 10.33 -11.95 20.58
N GLN A 284 9.70 -12.92 19.91
CA GLN A 284 10.25 -14.27 19.76
C GLN A 284 11.59 -14.28 19.00
N SER A 285 11.75 -13.36 18.05
CA SER A 285 12.99 -13.16 17.28
C SER A 285 13.37 -11.69 17.30
N SER A 286 14.57 -11.38 17.78
CA SER A 286 15.14 -10.03 17.72
C SER A 286 15.60 -9.73 16.29
N PHE A 287 15.33 -8.51 15.82
CA PHE A 287 15.96 -7.96 14.63
C PHE A 287 16.92 -6.84 15.07
N VAL A 288 18.03 -6.69 14.35
CA VAL A 288 18.99 -5.59 14.56
C VAL A 288 19.01 -4.77 13.29
N PHE A 289 18.91 -3.45 13.44
CA PHE A 289 19.00 -2.54 12.30
C PHE A 289 20.44 -2.45 11.80
N HIS A 290 20.63 -2.55 10.49
CA HIS A 290 21.93 -2.34 9.87
C HIS A 290 22.39 -0.90 10.13
N ASN A 291 23.64 -0.71 10.56
CA ASN A 291 24.25 0.56 10.96
C ASN A 291 23.78 1.15 12.31
N TRP A 292 23.15 0.36 13.18
CA TRP A 292 22.86 0.79 14.54
C TRP A 292 23.89 0.20 15.52
N ASN A 293 24.33 1.04 16.46
CA ASN A 293 25.15 0.60 17.59
C ASN A 293 24.25 0.13 18.74
N VAL A 294 24.83 -0.58 19.70
CA VAL A 294 24.12 -1.10 20.88
C VAL A 294 23.35 0.00 21.61
N ARG A 295 23.98 1.18 21.79
CA ARG A 295 23.33 2.33 22.42
C ARG A 295 22.07 2.79 21.68
N THR A 296 22.17 3.03 20.37
CA THR A 296 21.01 3.45 19.56
C THR A 296 19.93 2.38 19.46
N PHE A 297 20.31 1.11 19.58
CA PHE A 297 19.37 -0.01 19.55
C PHE A 297 18.51 -0.11 20.81
N ILE A 298 19.09 0.15 21.97
CA ILE A 298 18.39 0.07 23.26
C ILE A 298 17.62 1.34 23.53
N ASP A 299 18.23 2.49 23.24
CA ASP A 299 17.64 3.80 23.50
C ASP A 299 17.73 4.69 22.26
N PRO A 300 16.80 4.53 21.29
CA PRO A 300 16.75 5.37 20.10
C PRO A 300 16.48 6.85 20.40
N TYR A 301 15.82 7.14 21.53
CA TYR A 301 15.40 8.49 21.92
C TYR A 301 16.39 9.21 22.84
N ARG A 302 17.44 8.51 23.30
CA ARG A 302 18.45 9.02 24.24
C ARG A 302 17.86 9.53 25.56
N ASN A 303 16.90 8.78 26.09
CA ASN A 303 16.29 9.05 27.39
C ASN A 303 17.21 8.69 28.57
N PHE A 304 18.15 7.76 28.39
CA PHE A 304 19.02 7.23 29.44
C PHE A 304 20.49 7.53 29.17
N THR A 305 21.28 7.69 30.23
CA THR A 305 22.74 7.90 30.15
C THR A 305 23.49 6.60 29.83
N ASP A 306 24.74 6.72 29.36
CA ASP A 306 25.57 5.56 29.03
C ASP A 306 25.81 4.68 30.26
N GLU A 307 26.00 5.30 31.43
CA GLU A 307 26.20 4.61 32.70
C GLU A 307 24.99 3.77 33.12
N GLU A 308 23.78 4.30 32.93
CA GLU A 308 22.54 3.57 33.21
C GLU A 308 22.38 2.34 32.30
N ILE A 309 22.76 2.47 31.02
CA ILE A 309 22.71 1.34 30.07
C ILE A 309 23.73 0.28 30.44
N VAL A 310 24.99 0.66 30.74
CA VAL A 310 26.02 -0.30 31.15
C VAL A 310 25.63 -1.00 32.45
N ASN A 311 25.12 -0.27 33.44
CA ASN A 311 24.61 -0.86 34.68
C ASN A 311 23.45 -1.84 34.43
N ALA A 312 22.53 -1.52 33.50
CA ALA A 312 21.43 -2.42 33.15
C ALA A 312 21.92 -3.73 32.52
N PHE A 313 22.97 -3.69 31.71
CA PHE A 313 23.59 -4.88 31.15
C PHE A 313 24.37 -5.71 32.17
N ASP A 314 25.06 -5.05 33.09
CA ASP A 314 25.75 -5.73 34.19
C ASP A 314 24.76 -6.52 35.05
N LEU A 315 23.54 -6.01 35.28
CA LEU A 315 22.46 -6.73 35.97
C LEU A 315 22.00 -7.99 35.21
N ILE A 316 22.12 -8.01 33.89
CA ILE A 316 21.76 -9.14 33.03
C ILE A 316 22.95 -10.13 32.88
N GLY A 317 24.14 -9.75 33.39
CA GLY A 317 25.36 -10.54 33.31
C GLY A 317 26.16 -10.33 32.03
N ILE A 318 25.91 -9.24 31.29
CA ILE A 318 26.66 -8.85 30.10
C ILE A 318 27.56 -7.67 30.47
N LYS A 319 28.88 -7.86 30.44
CA LYS A 319 29.84 -6.78 30.68
C LYS A 319 30.11 -6.02 29.39
N LEU A 320 29.70 -4.75 29.34
CA LEU A 320 30.01 -3.83 28.24
C LEU A 320 31.01 -2.79 28.71
N ASN A 321 32.04 -2.51 27.89
CA ASN A 321 32.87 -1.35 28.11
C ASN A 321 32.26 -0.13 27.44
N MET A 322 32.56 1.07 27.95
CA MET A 322 32.09 2.34 27.37
C MET A 322 32.56 2.61 25.94
N ASN A 323 33.52 1.83 25.43
CA ASN A 323 34.10 1.98 24.10
C ASN A 323 33.54 0.97 23.08
N ASP A 324 32.65 0.05 23.51
CA ASP A 324 32.06 -1.02 22.68
C ASP A 324 30.78 -0.55 21.95
#